data_AF-A0A397BSL3-F1
#
_entry.id   AF-A0A397BSL3-F1
#
_cell.length_a   1.000
_cell.length_b   1.000
_cell.length_c   1.000
_cell.angle_alpha   90.00
_cell.angle_beta   90.00
_cell.angle_gamma   90.00
#
_symmetry.space_group_name_H-M   'P 1'
#
loop_
_entity.id
_entity.type
_entity.pdbx_description
1 polymer ?
#
loop_
_entity_poly.entity_id
_entity_poly.type
_entity_poly.pdbx_seq_one_letter_code
_entity_poly.pdbx_strand_id
1 'polypeptide(L)' 'AHDLFRNVQEGASHEDDMEMVYAEFCEAIVALAGFQLPDPFMDWPVKTSTFIHRYLCDDVAKD' A
#
# COMPACT_ATOMS: atom_id res chain seq x y z
N ALA A 1 -45.23 11.33 -4.46
CA ALA A 1 -44.19 11.76 -3.51
C ALA A 1 -43.00 10.82 -3.74
N HIS A 2 -42.15 11.16 -4.71
CA HIS A 2 -40.83 11.73 -4.46
C HIS A 2 -39.87 10.69 -3.84
N ASP A 3 -39.46 9.71 -4.66
CA ASP A 3 -38.18 9.01 -4.50
C ASP A 3 -37.03 9.98 -4.82
N LEU A 4 -36.94 11.08 -4.05
CA LEU A 4 -36.09 12.23 -4.36
C LEU A 4 -34.62 12.05 -3.94
N PHE A 5 -34.18 10.87 -3.49
CA PHE A 5 -32.78 10.66 -3.12
C PHE A 5 -32.31 9.24 -3.43
N ARG A 6 -32.37 8.82 -4.70
CA ARG A 6 -31.45 7.78 -5.17
C ARG A 6 -30.13 8.47 -5.53
N ASN A 7 -29.28 8.71 -4.53
CA ASN A 7 -27.87 8.99 -4.75
C ASN A 7 -27.22 7.71 -5.28
N VAL A 8 -27.37 7.47 -6.57
CA VAL A 8 -26.61 6.42 -7.25
C VAL A 8 -25.23 7.02 -7.54
N GLN A 9 -24.32 6.88 -6.58
CA GLN A 9 -22.90 6.94 -6.87
C GLN A 9 -22.51 5.64 -7.58
N GLU A 10 -23.04 5.39 -8.79
CA GLU A 10 -22.66 4.23 -9.63
C GLU A 10 -21.24 4.34 -10.21
N GLY A 11 -20.49 5.40 -9.87
CA GLY A 11 -19.12 5.62 -10.33
C GLY A 11 -18.08 5.83 -9.22
N ALA A 12 -18.45 5.84 -7.95
CA ALA A 12 -17.50 6.05 -6.85
C ALA A 12 -16.74 4.78 -6.46
N SER A 13 -17.28 3.58 -6.75
CA SER A 13 -16.72 2.35 -6.21
C SER A 13 -15.33 2.02 -6.75
N HIS A 14 -15.04 2.32 -8.03
CA HIS A 14 -13.83 1.78 -8.65
C HIS A 14 -12.53 2.49 -8.26
N GLU A 15 -12.58 3.81 -8.03
CA GLU A 15 -11.42 4.57 -7.55
C GLU A 15 -11.17 4.31 -6.06
N ASP A 16 -12.24 4.28 -5.25
CA ASP A 16 -12.18 3.96 -3.83
C ASP A 16 -11.64 2.53 -3.59
N ASP A 17 -12.06 1.55 -4.41
CA ASP A 17 -11.56 0.18 -4.35
C ASP A 17 -10.05 0.10 -4.67
N MET A 18 -9.57 0.88 -5.65
CA MET A 18 -8.16 0.90 -6.03
C MET A 18 -7.29 1.59 -4.97
N GLU A 19 -7.79 2.67 -4.37
CA GLU A 19 -7.12 3.36 -3.26
C GLU A 19 -7.00 2.42 -2.05
N MET A 20 -8.05 1.67 -1.73
CA MET A 20 -8.05 0.67 -0.66
C MET A 20 -6.98 -0.40 -0.91
N VAL A 21 -6.92 -0.96 -2.12
CA VAL A 21 -5.90 -1.95 -2.49
C VAL A 21 -4.49 -1.38 -2.40
N TYR A 22 -4.29 -0.11 -2.78
CA TYR A 22 -2.99 0.55 -2.67
C TYR A 22 -2.57 0.75 -1.21
N ALA A 23 -3.50 1.16 -0.34
CA ALA A 23 -3.24 1.31 1.09
C ALA A 23 -2.87 -0.03 1.74
N GLU A 24 -3.64 -1.09 1.47
CA GLU A 24 -3.37 -2.45 1.95
C GLU A 24 -2.00 -2.96 1.48
N PHE A 25 -1.64 -2.70 0.23
CA PHE A 25 -0.32 -3.03 -0.31
C PHE A 25 0.79 -2.30 0.47
N CYS A 26 0.64 -0.99 0.70
CA CYS A 26 1.62 -0.22 1.46
C CYS A 26 1.80 -0.76 2.89
N GLU A 27 0.71 -1.09 3.57
CA GLU A 27 0.73 -1.67 4.91
C GLU A 27 1.45 -3.03 4.94
N ALA A 28 1.15 -3.89 3.97
CA ALA A 28 1.81 -5.20 3.84
C ALA A 28 3.32 -5.06 3.64
N ILE A 29 3.76 -4.11 2.82
CA ILE A 29 5.20 -3.84 2.59
C ILE A 29 5.88 -3.35 3.87
N VAL A 30 5.25 -2.43 4.61
CA VAL A 30 5.79 -1.94 5.89
C VAL A 30 5.88 -3.08 6.91
N ALA A 31 4.86 -3.93 7.01
CA ALA A 31 4.86 -5.08 7.91
C ALA A 31 5.98 -6.08 7.58
N LEU A 32 6.16 -6.40 6.29
CA LEU A 32 7.24 -7.27 5.81
C LEU A 32 8.62 -6.67 6.09
N ALA A 33 8.79 -5.37 5.88
CA ALA A 33 10.03 -4.68 6.21
C ALA A 33 10.34 -4.76 7.71
N GLY A 34 9.34 -4.61 8.58
CA GLY A 34 9.48 -4.76 10.03
C GLY A 34 9.87 -6.17 10.45
N PHE A 35 9.30 -7.19 9.81
CA PHE A 35 9.63 -8.59 10.04
C PHE A 35 11.05 -8.93 9.60
N GLN A 36 11.45 -8.50 8.40
CA GLN A 36 12.74 -8.83 7.81
C GLN A 36 13.91 -8.02 8.39
N LEU A 37 13.64 -6.82 8.90
CA LEU A 37 14.62 -5.92 9.52
C LEU A 37 14.22 -5.62 10.98
N PRO A 38 14.38 -6.58 11.91
CA PRO A 38 13.87 -6.49 13.28
C PRO A 38 14.68 -5.55 14.22
N ASP A 39 15.38 -4.55 13.68
CA ASP A 39 16.17 -3.61 14.48
C ASP A 39 15.27 -2.62 15.25
N PRO A 40 15.22 -2.64 16.59
CA PRO A 40 14.35 -1.76 17.36
C PRO A 40 14.77 -0.28 17.35
N PHE A 41 15.98 0.04 16.89
CA PHE A 41 16.50 1.42 16.83
C PHE A 41 16.38 2.06 15.44
N MET A 42 15.94 1.30 14.45
CA MET A 42 15.78 1.79 13.09
C MET A 42 14.35 2.29 12.87
N ASP A 43 14.22 3.52 12.36
CA ASP A 43 12.91 4.10 12.06
C ASP A 43 12.19 3.35 10.94
N TRP A 44 10.86 3.29 11.02
CA TRP A 44 10.00 2.60 10.06
C TRP A 44 10.21 3.02 8.59
N PRO A 45 10.35 4.32 8.26
CA PRO A 45 10.63 4.73 6.87
C PRO A 45 11.98 4.20 6.36
N VAL A 46 13.01 4.18 7.23
CA VAL A 46 14.35 3.69 6.88
C VAL A 46 14.32 2.19 6.67
N LYS A 47 13.64 1.43 7.54
CA LYS A 47 13.41 -0.01 7.37
C LYS A 47 12.73 -0.31 6.05
N THR A 48 11.62 0.38 5.77
CA THR A 48 10.81 0.15 4.58
C THR A 48 11.59 0.48 3.30
N SER A 49 12.29 1.61 3.27
CA SER A 49 13.15 1.99 2.15
C SER A 49 14.27 0.97 1.91
N THR A 50 14.93 0.52 2.97
CA THR A 50 15.99 -0.50 2.89
C THR A 50 15.45 -1.83 2.36
N PHE A 51 14.27 -2.25 2.83
CA PHE A 51 13.60 -3.45 2.35
C PHE A 51 13.26 -3.36 0.85
N ILE A 52 12.64 -2.26 0.41
CA ILE A 52 12.27 -2.04 -0.99
C ILE A 52 13.51 -2.09 -1.87
N HIS A 53 14.56 -1.34 -1.52
CA HIS A 53 15.79 -1.31 -2.33
C HIS A 53 16.38 -2.71 -2.47
N ARG A 54 16.48 -3.44 -1.36
CA ARG A 54 17.17 -4.73 -1.30
C ARG A 54 16.44 -5.87 -2.02
N TYR A 55 15.11 -5.84 -2.05
CA TYR A 55 14.31 -6.98 -2.52
C TYR A 55 13.41 -6.67 -3.72
N LEU A 56 13.10 -5.40 -3.98
CA LEU A 56 12.18 -5.01 -5.06
C LEU A 56 12.88 -4.22 -6.17
N CYS A 57 13.98 -3.53 -5.88
CA CYS A 57 14.72 -2.76 -6.89
C CYS A 57 15.88 -3.56 -7.53
N ASP A 58 16.59 -4.38 -6.76
CA ASP A 58 17.82 -5.05 -7.23
C ASP A 58 17.57 -6.15 -8.28
N ASP A 59 16.35 -6.69 -8.40
CA ASP A 59 16.00 -7.70 -9.42
C ASP A 59 15.50 -7.09 -10.74
N VAL A 60 15.09 -5.82 -10.76
CA VAL A 60 14.70 -5.11 -12.00
C VAL A 60 15.93 -4.74 -12.85
N ALA A 61 17.11 -4.66 -12.23
CA ALA A 61 18.35 -4.23 -12.91
C ALA A 61 19.10 -5.36 -13.64
N LYS A 62 18.56 -6.59 -13.67
CA LYS A 62 19.22 -7.76 -14.29
C LYS A 62 18.68 -8.17 -15.66
N ASP A 63 17.73 -7.41 -16.22
CA ASP A 63 17.21 -7.59 -17.57
C ASP A 63 17.77 -6.55 -18.56
#